data_AF-A0A7J3JIT0-F1
#
_entry.id   AF-A0A7J3JIT0-F1
#
_cell.length_a   1.000
_cell.length_b   1.000
_cell.length_c   1.000
_cell.angle_alpha   90.00
_cell.angle_beta   90.00
_cell.angle_gamma   90.00
#
_symmetry.space_group_name_H-M   'P 1'
#
loop_
_entity.id
_entity.type
_entity.pdbx_description
1 polymer ?
#
loop_
_entity_poly.entity_id
_entity_poly.type
_entity_poly.pdbx_seq_one_letter_code
_entity_poly.pdbx_strand_id
1 'polypeptide(L)' 'MLILSVEKLLLRLKSPLNGLTSEEAKRRLELFSYNELPTRKGEPL' A
#
# COMPACT_ATOMS: atom_id res chain seq x y z
N MET A 1 -6.10 -1.01 -21.53
CA MET A 1 -4.94 -0.99 -20.62
C MET A 1 -4.72 0.45 -20.18
N LEU A 2 -4.96 0.79 -18.91
CA LEU A 2 -4.71 2.15 -18.40
C LEU A 2 -3.23 2.28 -18.10
N ILE A 3 -2.44 2.71 -19.09
CA ILE A 3 -1.04 3.04 -18.87
C ILE A 3 -1.00 4.43 -18.23
N LEU A 4 -0.73 4.49 -16.93
CA LEU A 4 -0.45 5.74 -16.24
C LEU A 4 1.04 6.03 -16.32
N SER A 5 1.41 7.31 -16.50
CA SER A 5 2.78 7.73 -16.25
C SER A 5 3.09 7.57 -14.76
N VAL A 6 4.38 7.43 -14.44
CA VAL A 6 4.86 7.35 -13.05
C VAL A 6 4.34 8.53 -12.24
N GLU A 7 4.38 9.74 -12.78
CA GLU A 7 3.88 10.97 -12.15
C GLU A 7 2.39 10.88 -11.79
N LYS A 8 1.56 10.40 -12.74
CA LYS A 8 0.11 10.23 -12.51
C LYS A 8 -0.17 9.16 -11.47
N LEU A 9 0.64 8.10 -11.42
CA LEU A 9 0.53 7.05 -10.42
C LEU A 9 0.87 7.58 -9.02
N LEU A 10 2.00 8.28 -8.89
CA LEU A 10 2.46 8.87 -7.63
C LEU A 10 1.45 9.89 -7.08
N LEU A 11 0.87 10.73 -7.94
CA LEU A 11 -0.18 11.66 -7.57
C LEU A 11 -1.43 10.94 -7.04
N ARG A 12 -1.89 9.88 -7.73
CA ARG A 12 -3.05 9.08 -7.31
C ARG A 12 -2.81 8.37 -5.98
N LEU A 13 -1.61 7.81 -5.82
CA LEU A 13 -1.21 7.12 -4.59
C LEU A 13 -0.84 8.08 -3.47
N LYS A 14 -0.85 9.41 -3.72
CA LYS A 14 -0.38 10.45 -2.78
C LYS A 14 0.98 10.08 -2.19
N SER A 15 1.87 9.57 -3.03
CA SER A 15 3.19 9.09 -2.63
C SER A 15 4.25 9.93 -3.31
N PRO A 16 5.27 10.41 -2.59
CA PRO A 16 6.43 11.02 -3.23
C PRO A 16 7.26 9.94 -3.93
N LEU A 17 8.14 10.37 -4.83
CA LEU A 17 9.04 9.49 -5.59
C LEU A 17 10.01 8.73 -4.67
N ASN A 18 10.40 9.34 -3.54
CA ASN A 18 11.37 8.77 -2.59
C ASN A 18 10.74 7.82 -1.56
N GLY A 19 9.46 7.46 -1.72
CA GLY A 19 8.73 6.61 -0.78
C GLY A 19 8.16 7.35 0.43
N LEU A 20 7.33 6.65 1.19
CA LEU A 20 6.63 7.21 2.34
C LEU A 20 7.56 7.36 3.54
N THR A 21 7.30 8.36 4.36
CA THR A 21 7.85 8.44 5.72
C THR A 21 7.28 7.33 6.60
N SER A 22 7.97 7.02 7.71
CA SER A 22 7.51 6.02 8.69
C SER A 22 6.11 6.33 9.23
N GLU A 23 5.83 7.61 9.48
CA GLU A 23 4.55 8.11 9.99
C GLU A 23 3.43 7.93 8.96
N GLU A 24 3.69 8.25 7.69
CA GLU A 24 2.73 8.03 6.60
C GLU A 24 2.48 6.54 6.37
N ALA A 25 3.54 5.72 6.40
CA ALA A 25 3.43 4.28 6.27
C ALA A 25 2.57 3.69 7.40
N LYS A 26 2.79 4.11 8.65
CA LYS A 26 2.00 3.68 9.81
C LYS A 26 0.51 4.07 9.66
N ARG A 27 0.22 5.31 9.27
CA ARG A 27 -1.17 5.75 9.02
C ARG A 27 -1.86 4.93 7.93
N ARG A 28 -1.15 4.57 6.87
CA ARG A 28 -1.71 3.73 5.80
C ARG A 28 -1.94 2.30 6.26
N LEU A 29 -1.03 1.75 7.06
CA LEU A 29 -1.17 0.42 7.61
C LEU A 29 -2.41 0.30 8.51
N GLU A 30 -2.71 1.33 9.29
CA GLU A 30 -3.93 1.41 10.10
C GLU A 30 -5.21 1.45 9.24
N LEU A 31 -5.15 2.04 8.04
CA LEU A 31 -6.31 2.16 7.13
C LEU A 31 -6.54 0.92 6.27
N PHE A 32 -5.46 0.33 5.76
CA PHE A 32 -5.53 -0.75 4.77
C PHE A 32 -5.21 -2.13 5.34
N SER A 33 -4.78 -2.20 6.60
CA SER A 33 -4.21 -3.40 7.23
C SER A 33 -2.95 -3.89 6.51
N TYR A 34 -2.37 -4.97 7.04
CA TYR A 34 -1.26 -5.64 6.40
C TYR A 34 -1.70 -6.29 5.08
N ASN A 35 -0.82 -6.25 4.08
CA ASN A 35 -1.00 -6.95 2.81
C ASN A 35 -0.63 -8.43 2.98
N GLU A 36 -1.38 -9.11 3.83
CA GLU A 36 -1.25 -10.53 4.11
C GLU A 36 -2.46 -11.27 3.55
N LEU A 37 -2.23 -12.47 3.04
CA LEU A 37 -3.34 -13.33 2.67
C LEU A 37 -4.06 -13.76 3.96
N PRO A 38 -5.39 -13.64 4.03
CA PRO A 38 -6.11 -14.08 5.22
C PRO A 38 -5.89 -15.58 5.40
N THR A 39 -5.31 -15.97 6.53
CA THR A 39 -5.26 -17.37 6.92
C THR A 39 -6.69 -17.85 7.13
N ARG A 40 -7.07 -18.91 6.41
CA ARG A 40 -8.32 -19.61 6.72
C ARG A 40 -8.24 -20.09 8.15
N LYS A 41 -9.30 -19.89 8.95
CA LYS A 41 -9.41 -20.48 10.28
C LYS A 41 -9.16 -21.99 10.17
N GLY A 42 -8.01 -22.45 10.66
CA GLY A 42 -7.65 -23.88 10.71
C GLY A 42 -6.50 -24.33 9.82
N GLU A 43 -5.89 -23.47 8.99
CA GLU A 43 -4.68 -23.83 8.23
C GLU A 43 -3.43 -23.26 8.93
N PRO A 44 -2.45 -24.09 9.33
CA PRO A 44 -1.18 -23.59 9.86
C PRO A 44 -0.34 -22.96 8.73
N LEU A 45 0.39 -21.89 9.09
CA LEU A 45 1.38 -21.22 8.23
C LEU A 45 2.49 -22.17 7.78
#